data_AF-A0AAD7MEU2-F1
#
_entry.id   AF-A0AAD7MEU2-F1
#
_cell.length_a   1.000
_cell.length_b   1.000
_cell.length_c   1.000
_cell.angle_alpha   90.00
_cell.angle_beta   90.00
_cell.angle_gamma   90.00
#
_symmetry.space_group_name_H-M   'P 1'
#
loop_
_entity.id
_entity.type
_entity.pdbx_description
1 polymer ?
#
loop_
_entity_poly.entity_id
_entity_poly.type
_entity_poly.pdbx_seq_one_letter_code
_entity_poly.pdbx_strand_id
1 'polypeptide(L)'
;MARRAEDGVAHCARYDLAGTSGPNSARDSEDDSRFDELAAATPAVAIRVKKPVANAVAKKAAAPKTKINPAVGHAIASAREAKGLPQKDLATAINEPVSVVVSYKSSRAVPTAQDISKLQKVLGIKLV
;
A
#
# COMPACT_ATOMS: atom_id res chain seq x y z
N MET A 1 -39.00 -7.74 -59.29
CA MET A 1 -37.70 -7.52 -59.97
C MET A 1 -37.13 -6.23 -59.36
N ALA A 2 -36.18 -6.36 -58.42
CA ALA A 2 -34.73 -6.12 -58.62
C ALA A 2 -34.41 -4.61 -58.75
N ARG A 3 -33.54 -3.96 -57.97
CA ARG A 3 -32.23 -4.38 -57.43
C ARG A 3 -31.88 -3.60 -56.15
N ARG A 4 -31.15 -4.27 -55.25
CA ARG A 4 -30.48 -3.74 -54.05
C ARG A 4 -28.98 -3.73 -54.36
N ALA A 5 -28.33 -2.58 -54.26
CA ALA A 5 -26.88 -2.42 -54.36
C ALA A 5 -26.48 -1.20 -53.50
N GLU A 6 -25.89 -1.46 -52.33
CA GLU A 6 -25.16 -0.44 -51.57
C GLU A 6 -23.75 -1.01 -51.37
N ASP A 7 -22.85 -0.51 -52.21
CA ASP A 7 -21.43 -0.81 -52.26
C ASP A 7 -20.68 -0.13 -51.11
N GLY A 8 -19.70 -0.86 -50.57
CA GLY A 8 -18.88 -0.42 -49.43
C GLY A 8 -17.98 0.76 -49.74
N VAL A 9 -17.83 1.64 -48.74
CA VAL A 9 -16.81 2.69 -48.73
C VAL A 9 -15.93 2.50 -47.49
N ALA A 10 -14.79 1.86 -47.71
CA ALA A 10 -13.68 1.82 -46.77
C ALA A 10 -12.99 3.19 -46.74
N HIS A 11 -13.01 3.87 -45.59
CA HIS A 11 -12.24 5.09 -45.37
C HIS A 11 -11.12 4.82 -44.35
N CYS A 12 -10.03 4.23 -44.83
CA CYS A 12 -8.75 4.19 -44.12
C CYS A 12 -7.94 5.41 -44.56
N ALA A 13 -8.11 6.55 -43.89
CA ALA A 13 -7.34 7.75 -44.16
C ALA A 13 -5.92 7.61 -43.62
N ARG A 14 -4.95 7.66 -44.55
CA ARG A 14 -3.52 7.80 -44.29
C ARG A 14 -3.24 9.25 -43.87
N TYR A 15 -2.45 9.44 -42.83
CA TYR A 15 -1.72 10.69 -42.62
C TYR A 15 -0.23 10.37 -42.46
N ASP A 16 0.53 10.73 -43.49
CA ASP A 16 1.98 10.90 -43.49
C ASP A 16 2.34 12.20 -42.76
N LEU A 17 3.23 12.13 -41.76
CA LEU A 17 4.07 13.26 -41.34
C LEU A 17 5.45 12.73 -40.93
N ALA A 18 6.40 12.86 -41.85
CA ALA A 18 7.83 12.75 -41.59
C ALA A 18 8.39 14.12 -41.19
N GLY A 19 9.39 14.16 -40.28
CA GLY A 19 10.48 15.14 -40.37
C GLY A 19 10.76 16.06 -39.18
N THR A 20 11.53 15.53 -38.20
CA THR A 20 12.74 16.13 -37.58
C THR A 20 12.69 17.49 -36.85
N SER A 21 12.92 17.46 -35.54
CA SER A 21 14.05 18.15 -34.88
C SER A 21 14.20 17.64 -33.43
N GLY A 22 15.31 16.97 -33.13
CA GLY A 22 15.78 16.76 -31.74
C GLY A 22 16.94 17.70 -31.42
N PRO A 23 17.74 17.48 -30.36
CA PRO A 23 17.45 16.88 -29.05
C PRO A 23 18.00 17.74 -27.87
N ASN A 24 17.68 17.35 -26.62
CA ASN A 24 18.34 17.61 -25.32
C ASN A 24 17.26 17.93 -24.27
N SER A 25 17.18 17.34 -23.09
CA SER A 25 18.05 16.43 -22.35
C SER A 25 17.31 16.10 -21.05
N ALA A 26 17.59 14.94 -20.45
CA ALA A 26 17.12 14.49 -19.13
C ALA A 26 15.67 13.97 -19.04
N ARG A 27 15.44 12.78 -19.61
CA ARG A 27 14.60 11.79 -18.93
C ARG A 27 15.55 10.74 -18.37
N ASP A 28 15.82 10.86 -17.08
CA ASP A 28 16.53 9.88 -16.29
C ASP A 28 15.90 8.50 -16.47
N SER A 29 16.66 7.65 -17.18
CA SER A 29 16.82 6.22 -17.03
C SER A 29 15.65 5.41 -16.47
N GLU A 30 14.87 4.91 -17.43
CA GLU A 30 14.28 3.58 -17.39
C GLU A 30 15.40 2.54 -17.26
N ASP A 31 15.62 2.01 -16.04
CA ASP A 31 16.39 0.77 -15.83
C ASP A 31 15.38 -0.36 -15.56
N ASP A 32 14.52 -0.57 -16.56
CA ASP A 32 13.48 -1.60 -16.63
C ASP A 32 13.85 -2.61 -17.72
N SER A 33 15.03 -3.26 -17.63
CA SER A 33 15.32 -4.48 -18.42
C SER A 33 16.67 -5.12 -18.06
N ARG A 34 16.73 -5.76 -16.89
CA ARG A 34 17.76 -6.81 -16.62
C ARG A 34 17.15 -7.98 -15.87
N PHE A 35 16.06 -8.50 -16.43
CA PHE A 35 15.54 -9.81 -16.08
C PHE A 35 15.51 -10.68 -17.33
N ASP A 36 16.66 -10.76 -18.01
CA ASP A 36 16.89 -11.72 -19.10
C ASP A 36 17.57 -12.97 -18.52
N GLU A 37 16.74 -13.99 -18.38
CA GLU A 37 17.00 -15.39 -18.72
C GLU A 37 18.46 -15.88 -18.71
N LEU A 38 18.83 -16.62 -17.65
CA LEU A 38 19.83 -17.67 -17.78
C LEU A 38 19.38 -18.93 -17.05
N ALA A 39 18.95 -19.90 -17.85
CA ALA A 39 18.74 -21.27 -17.47
C ALA A 39 19.99 -21.88 -16.81
N ALA A 40 19.80 -22.64 -15.72
CA ALA A 40 20.30 -24.01 -15.55
C ALA A 40 20.33 -24.45 -14.06
N ALA A 41 20.11 -25.75 -13.88
CA ALA A 41 20.47 -26.58 -12.74
C ALA A 41 19.54 -26.56 -11.52
N THR A 42 18.61 -27.52 -11.53
CA THR A 42 18.20 -28.24 -10.34
C THR A 42 19.43 -28.92 -9.69
N PRO A 43 19.57 -28.83 -8.36
CA PRO A 43 19.73 -30.07 -7.62
C PRO A 43 18.62 -30.23 -6.58
N ALA A 44 17.87 -31.33 -6.71
CA ALA A 44 16.90 -31.79 -5.75
C ALA A 44 17.59 -32.17 -4.42
N VAL A 45 17.71 -31.22 -3.49
CA VAL A 45 18.02 -31.50 -2.09
C VAL A 45 16.70 -31.84 -1.40
N ALA A 46 16.42 -33.13 -1.26
CA ALA A 46 15.31 -33.64 -0.49
C ALA A 46 15.55 -33.41 1.00
N ILE A 47 15.12 -32.25 1.52
CA ILE A 47 15.05 -32.01 2.96
C ILE A 47 13.87 -32.81 3.51
N ARG A 48 14.16 -33.90 4.22
CA ARG A 48 13.19 -34.70 4.96
C ARG A 48 12.66 -33.92 6.17
N VAL A 49 11.63 -33.09 5.97
CA VAL A 49 10.90 -32.44 7.07
C VAL A 49 10.11 -33.52 7.82
N LYS A 50 10.54 -33.82 9.04
CA LYS A 50 9.81 -34.71 9.96
C LYS A 50 8.63 -33.93 10.55
N LYS A 51 7.41 -34.42 10.24
CA LYS A 51 6.13 -34.39 10.98
C LYS A 51 5.66 -33.05 11.59
N PRO A 52 4.45 -32.55 11.27
CA PRO A 52 3.89 -31.41 11.98
C PRO A 52 3.46 -31.84 13.38
N VAL A 53 4.13 -31.32 14.41
CA VAL A 53 3.53 -31.27 15.75
C VAL A 53 2.49 -30.17 15.72
N ALA A 54 1.23 -30.56 15.56
CA ALA A 54 0.10 -29.70 15.83
C ALA A 54 0.11 -29.37 17.33
N ASN A 55 0.64 -28.21 17.69
CA ASN A 55 0.41 -27.62 19.00
C ASN A 55 -0.40 -26.34 18.81
N ALA A 56 -1.70 -26.52 18.60
CA ALA A 56 -2.69 -25.48 18.80
C ALA A 56 -2.76 -25.18 20.30
N VAL A 57 -1.93 -24.25 20.77
CA VAL A 57 -2.15 -23.57 22.04
C VAL A 57 -2.49 -22.12 21.73
N ALA A 58 -3.76 -21.94 21.38
CA ALA A 58 -4.46 -20.71 21.72
C ALA A 58 -4.28 -20.48 23.23
N LYS A 59 -3.41 -19.53 23.57
CA LYS A 59 -3.39 -18.73 24.81
C LYS A 59 -2.02 -18.10 24.93
N LYS A 60 -1.78 -17.00 24.21
CA LYS A 60 -0.98 -15.94 24.82
C LYS A 60 -1.96 -15.03 25.53
N ALA A 61 -2.25 -15.40 26.77
CA ALA A 61 -2.88 -14.52 27.73
C ALA A 61 -2.06 -13.23 27.74
N ALA A 62 -2.60 -12.21 27.08
CA ALA A 62 -2.13 -10.86 27.25
C ALA A 62 -2.34 -10.56 28.73
N ALA A 63 -1.23 -10.41 29.46
CA ALA A 63 -1.18 -9.74 30.76
C ALA A 63 -2.17 -8.56 30.77
N PRO A 64 -2.77 -8.17 31.90
CA PRO A 64 -3.76 -7.10 31.93
C PRO A 64 -3.10 -5.79 31.54
N LYS A 65 -3.01 -5.56 30.23
CA LYS A 65 -2.63 -4.29 29.63
C LYS A 65 -3.76 -3.38 30.04
N THR A 66 -3.42 -2.32 30.75
CA THR A 66 -4.32 -1.23 31.11
C THR A 66 -5.27 -1.01 29.94
N LYS A 67 -6.56 -1.31 30.15
CA LYS A 67 -7.55 -1.30 29.08
C LYS A 67 -7.63 0.13 28.58
N ILE A 68 -7.12 0.37 27.38
CA ILE A 68 -7.16 1.67 26.74
C ILE A 68 -8.62 1.89 26.34
N ASN A 69 -9.13 3.11 26.51
CA ASN A 69 -10.47 3.43 26.07
C ASN A 69 -10.57 3.24 24.55
N PRO A 70 -11.49 2.37 24.05
CA PRO A 70 -11.65 2.14 22.62
C PRO A 70 -12.06 3.41 21.86
N ALA A 71 -12.58 4.41 22.58
CA ALA A 71 -12.91 5.74 22.08
C ALA A 71 -11.70 6.45 21.43
N VAL A 72 -10.48 6.24 21.93
CA VAL A 72 -9.27 6.88 21.38
C VAL A 72 -9.00 6.41 19.95
N GLY A 73 -9.10 5.10 19.70
CA GLY A 73 -8.91 4.54 18.37
C GLY A 73 -9.93 5.04 17.35
N HIS A 74 -11.20 5.15 17.76
CA HIS A 74 -12.27 5.71 16.94
C HIS A 74 -12.05 7.20 16.64
N ALA A 75 -11.70 8.00 17.65
CA ALA A 75 -11.44 9.43 17.48
C ALA A 75 -10.29 9.70 16.48
N ILE A 76 -9.22 8.90 16.53
CA ILE A 76 -8.10 8.98 15.57
C ILE A 76 -8.57 8.63 14.15
N ALA A 77 -9.43 7.61 14.00
CA ALA A 77 -9.96 7.21 12.70
C ALA A 77 -10.84 8.31 12.08
N SER A 78 -11.82 8.82 12.83
CA SER A 78 -12.70 9.89 12.37
C SER A 78 -11.94 11.18 12.06
N ALA A 79 -10.95 11.54 12.87
CA ALA A 79 -10.14 12.73 12.62
C ALA A 79 -9.23 12.59 11.38
N ARG A 80 -8.78 11.37 11.05
CA ARG A 80 -8.09 11.10 9.77
C ARG A 80 -9.02 11.31 8.58
N GLU A 81 -10.24 10.81 8.66
CA GLU A 81 -11.25 10.95 7.60
C GLU A 81 -11.59 12.42 7.37
N ALA A 82 -11.79 13.18 8.46
CA ALA A 82 -12.06 14.62 8.38
C ALA A 82 -10.92 15.42 7.73
N LYS A 83 -9.67 14.99 7.89
CA LYS A 83 -8.49 15.65 7.29
C LYS A 83 -8.03 15.04 5.97
N GLY A 84 -8.61 13.91 5.54
CA GLY A 84 -8.14 13.17 4.37
C GLY A 84 -6.71 12.65 4.47
N LEU A 85 -6.13 12.57 5.68
CA LEU A 85 -4.73 12.18 5.86
C LEU A 85 -4.57 10.66 5.71
N PRO A 86 -3.67 10.16 4.84
CA PRO A 86 -3.37 8.75 4.78
C PRO A 86 -2.59 8.31 6.03
N GLN A 87 -2.64 7.01 6.34
CA GLN A 87 -2.00 6.46 7.54
C GLN A 87 -0.49 6.73 7.56
N LYS A 88 0.14 6.70 6.39
CA LYS A 88 1.58 6.94 6.22
C LYS A 88 1.95 8.38 6.61
N ASP A 89 1.18 9.37 6.16
CA ASP A 89 1.48 10.77 6.46
C ASP A 89 1.28 11.08 7.95
N LEU A 90 0.26 10.48 8.58
CA LEU A 90 0.09 10.56 10.03
C LEU A 90 1.28 9.93 10.78
N ALA A 91 1.77 8.79 10.30
CA ALA A 91 2.91 8.10 10.89
C ALA A 91 4.21 8.94 10.79
N THR A 92 4.47 9.53 9.62
CA THR A 92 5.59 10.46 9.40
C THR A 92 5.50 11.69 10.30
N ALA A 93 4.30 12.28 10.45
CA ALA A 93 4.12 13.47 11.30
C ALA A 93 4.36 13.20 12.79
N ILE A 94 4.08 11.97 13.26
CA ILE A 94 4.27 11.57 14.66
C ILE A 94 5.69 10.99 14.88
N ASN A 95 6.42 10.69 13.80
CA ASN A 95 7.69 9.96 13.79
C ASN A 95 7.56 8.54 14.39
N GLU A 96 6.45 7.87 14.09
CA GLU A 96 6.18 6.51 14.54
C GLU A 96 6.01 5.57 13.33
N PRO A 97 6.31 4.27 13.46
CA PRO A 97 6.11 3.34 12.36
C PRO A 97 4.62 3.11 12.13
N VAL A 98 4.25 2.88 10.86
CA VAL A 98 2.85 2.69 10.42
C VAL A 98 2.14 1.57 11.21
N SER A 99 2.87 0.53 11.61
CA SER A 99 2.36 -0.60 12.43
C SER A 99 1.84 -0.16 13.81
N VAL A 100 2.54 0.78 14.45
CA VAL A 100 2.16 1.31 15.77
C VAL A 100 0.90 2.17 15.65
N VAL A 101 0.79 3.00 14.61
CA VAL A 101 -0.41 3.82 14.37
C VAL A 101 -1.64 2.95 14.05
N VAL A 102 -1.47 1.81 13.37
CA VAL A 102 -2.57 0.83 13.17
C VAL A 102 -3.03 0.22 14.49
N SER A 103 -2.07 -0.03 15.39
CA SER A 103 -2.34 -0.55 16.72
C SER A 103 -3.07 0.47 17.61
N TYR A 104 -2.84 1.77 17.42
CA TYR A 104 -3.61 2.83 18.09
C TYR A 104 -5.05 2.91 17.59
N LYS A 105 -5.27 2.87 16.28
CA LYS A 105 -6.65 2.79 15.72
C LYS A 105 -7.41 1.57 16.23
N SER A 106 -6.72 0.45 16.39
CA SER A 106 -7.30 -0.82 16.86
C SER A 106 -7.36 -0.94 18.39
N SER A 107 -6.94 0.09 19.13
CA SER A 107 -6.87 0.09 20.61
C SER A 107 -6.08 -1.09 21.20
N ARG A 108 -5.06 -1.57 20.49
CA ARG A 108 -4.20 -2.70 20.91
C ARG A 108 -2.89 -2.26 21.54
N ALA A 109 -2.44 -1.03 21.28
CA ALA A 109 -1.21 -0.46 21.81
C ALA A 109 -1.51 0.75 22.69
N VAL A 110 -0.88 0.81 23.86
CA VAL A 110 -1.00 1.94 24.79
C VAL A 110 -0.15 3.09 24.22
N PRO A 111 -0.74 4.23 23.83
CA PRO A 111 0.03 5.38 23.35
C PRO A 111 0.82 6.02 24.48
N THR A 112 2.02 6.53 24.20
CA THR A 112 2.79 7.31 25.17
C THR A 112 2.23 8.74 25.29
N ALA A 113 2.55 9.45 26.37
CA ALA A 113 2.12 10.85 26.53
C ALA A 113 2.61 11.77 25.38
N GLN A 114 3.74 11.43 24.76
CA GLN A 114 4.28 12.16 23.62
C GLN A 114 3.45 11.93 22.36
N ASP A 115 3.02 10.69 22.10
CA ASP A 115 2.21 10.34 20.93
C ASP A 115 0.85 11.01 21.00
N ILE A 116 0.23 11.03 22.18
CA ILE A 116 -1.02 11.76 22.41
C ILE A 116 -0.84 13.24 22.06
N SER A 117 0.22 13.87 22.56
CA SER A 117 0.50 15.29 22.30
C SER A 117 0.69 15.59 20.81
N LYS A 118 1.37 14.71 20.08
CA LYS A 118 1.58 14.84 18.62
C LYS A 118 0.27 14.59 17.86
N LEU A 119 -0.47 13.54 18.21
CA LEU A 119 -1.78 13.22 17.62
C LEU A 119 -2.76 14.38 17.76
N GLN A 120 -2.83 15.00 18.93
CA GLN A 120 -3.69 16.17 19.16
C GLN A 120 -3.31 17.35 18.26
N LYS A 121 -2.02 17.61 18.04
CA LYS A 121 -1.54 18.68 17.14
C LYS A 121 -1.84 18.38 15.67
N VAL A 122 -1.52 17.18 15.21
CA VAL A 122 -1.69 16.78 13.80
C VAL A 122 -3.17 16.67 13.43
N LEU A 123 -4.00 16.12 14.33
CA LEU A 123 -5.42 15.88 14.08
C LEU A 123 -6.32 17.03 14.57
N GLY A 124 -5.82 17.94 15.40
CA GLY A 124 -6.60 19.08 15.93
C GLY A 124 -7.71 18.66 16.90
N ILE A 125 -7.64 17.44 17.44
CA ILE A 125 -8.62 16.91 18.40
C ILE A 125 -8.01 16.84 19.80
N LYS A 126 -8.84 16.98 20.84
CA LYS A 126 -8.43 16.73 22.22
C LYS A 126 -8.72 15.26 22.57
N LEU A 127 -7.66 14.48 22.70
CA LEU A 127 -7.71 13.10 23.19
C LEU A 127 -7.46 13.12 24.70
N VAL A 128 -8.51 12.89 25.49
CA VAL A 128 -8.48 12.87 26.96
C VAL A 128 -8.77 11.47 27.51
#